data_AF-A0A7X1J1A4-F1
#
_entry.id   AF-A0A7X1J1A4-F1
#
_cell.length_a   1.000
_cell.length_b   1.000
_cell.length_c   1.000
_cell.angle_alpha   90.00
_cell.angle_beta   90.00
_cell.angle_gamma   90.00
#
_symmetry.space_group_name_H-M   'P 1'
#
loop_
_entity.id
_entity.type
_entity.pdbx_description
1 polymer ?
#
loop_
_entity_poly.entity_id
_entity_poly.type
_entity_poly.pdbx_seq_one_letter_code
_entity_poly.pdbx_strand_id
1 'polypeptide(L)'
;MPWSHRGFHEAVATWAQVMDVTRRYARRLGPDSWHELRFEDLVADPEEQLRKLCAYLGEEYAPEMTEPHRMAAAAVPARKTWHRRTHGALDVSRAGSWQQRLTPDRIRLCDWASG
;
A
#
# COMPACT_ATOMS: atom_id res chain seq x y z
N MET A 1 -3.67 12.19 7.85
CA MET A 1 -4.54 12.10 6.66
C MET A 1 -5.82 12.85 6.98
N PRO A 2 -6.30 13.80 6.16
CA PRO A 2 -7.48 14.61 6.46
C PRO A 2 -8.80 13.83 6.54
N TRP A 3 -8.80 12.52 6.25
CA TRP A 3 -9.99 11.66 6.30
C TRP A 3 -10.02 10.72 7.53
N SER A 4 -9.08 10.84 8.48
CA SER A 4 -8.98 9.95 9.64
C SER A 4 -8.78 10.79 10.91
N HIS A 5 -9.89 11.27 11.46
CA HIS A 5 -9.97 11.86 12.81
C HIS A 5 -10.40 10.83 13.86
N ARG A 6 -10.31 9.55 13.51
CA ARG A 6 -10.90 8.41 14.21
C ARG A 6 -9.85 7.68 15.04
N GLY A 7 -10.23 7.17 16.21
CA GLY A 7 -9.32 6.51 17.15
C GLY A 7 -8.76 5.18 16.64
N PHE A 8 -7.77 4.60 17.34
CA PHE A 8 -7.10 3.36 16.92
C PHE A 8 -8.09 2.20 16.65
N HIS A 9 -9.05 1.97 17.57
CA HIS A 9 -10.04 0.90 17.42
C HIS A 9 -10.88 1.04 16.15
N GLU A 10 -11.27 2.27 15.85
CA GLU A 10 -12.09 2.58 14.69
C GLU A 10 -11.29 2.44 13.39
N ALA A 11 -9.99 2.75 13.42
CA ALA A 11 -9.09 2.48 12.31
C ALA A 11 -8.95 0.97 12.04
N VAL A 12 -8.84 0.14 13.09
CA VAL A 12 -8.81 -1.33 12.96
C VAL A 12 -10.12 -1.86 12.40
N ALA A 13 -11.27 -1.44 12.94
CA ALA A 13 -12.58 -1.87 12.47
C ALA A 13 -12.83 -1.47 11.00
N THR A 14 -12.46 -0.24 10.64
CA THR A 14 -12.58 0.25 9.26
C THR A 14 -11.70 -0.56 8.32
N TRP A 15 -10.46 -0.85 8.72
CA TRP A 15 -9.55 -1.66 7.91
C TRP A 15 -10.10 -3.08 7.68
N ALA A 16 -10.59 -3.75 8.74
CA ALA A 16 -11.16 -5.09 8.64
C ALA A 16 -12.34 -5.13 7.66
N GLN A 17 -13.27 -4.17 7.78
CA GLN A 17 -14.40 -4.03 6.86
C GLN A 17 -13.95 -3.83 5.40
N VAL A 18 -12.95 -2.98 5.18
CA VAL A 18 -12.41 -2.75 3.83
C VAL A 18 -11.78 -4.03 3.28
N MET A 19 -11.03 -4.79 4.09
CA MET A 19 -10.42 -6.05 3.66
C MET A 19 -11.46 -7.11 3.27
N ASP A 20 -12.56 -7.23 4.02
CA ASP A 20 -13.63 -8.17 3.67
C ASP A 20 -14.30 -7.82 2.34
N VAL A 21 -14.55 -6.53 2.12
CA VAL A 21 -15.09 -6.03 0.85
C VAL A 21 -14.11 -6.28 -0.28
N THR A 22 -12.83 -5.95 -0.10
CA THR A 22 -11.74 -6.21 -1.05
C THR A 22 -11.68 -7.68 -1.45
N ARG A 23 -11.65 -8.61 -0.47
CA ARG A 23 -11.62 -10.07 -0.73
C ARG A 23 -12.86 -10.53 -1.51
N ARG A 24 -14.03 -9.97 -1.22
CA ARG A 24 -15.26 -10.26 -1.98
C ARG A 24 -15.17 -9.81 -3.43
N TYR A 25 -14.64 -8.60 -3.68
CA TYR A 25 -14.48 -8.09 -5.05
C TYR A 25 -13.39 -8.83 -5.82
N ALA A 26 -12.27 -9.15 -5.18
CA ALA A 26 -11.21 -9.97 -5.77
C ALA A 26 -11.76 -11.29 -6.33
N ARG A 27 -12.57 -12.00 -5.53
CA ARG A 27 -13.23 -13.24 -5.97
C ARG A 27 -14.25 -13.03 -7.09
N ARG A 28 -14.95 -11.90 -7.10
CA ARG A 28 -16.00 -11.60 -8.09
C ARG A 28 -15.43 -11.17 -9.44
N LEU A 29 -14.38 -10.36 -9.44
CA LEU A 29 -13.77 -9.78 -10.64
C LEU A 29 -12.82 -10.77 -11.32
N GLY A 30 -12.17 -11.65 -10.55
CA GLY A 30 -11.26 -12.65 -11.08
C GLY A 30 -9.93 -12.06 -11.54
N PRO A 31 -8.99 -12.93 -11.97
CA PRO A 31 -7.60 -12.56 -12.24
C PRO A 31 -7.42 -11.65 -13.45
N ASP A 32 -8.39 -11.54 -14.36
CA ASP A 32 -8.31 -10.66 -15.53
C ASP A 32 -8.72 -9.21 -15.21
N SER A 33 -9.32 -8.98 -14.05
CA SER A 33 -9.84 -7.66 -13.62
C SER A 33 -9.45 -7.30 -12.20
N TRP A 34 -8.63 -8.13 -11.54
CA TRP A 34 -8.09 -7.89 -10.22
C TRP A 34 -6.63 -8.34 -10.13
N HIS A 35 -5.74 -7.41 -9.77
CA HIS A 35 -4.34 -7.69 -9.46
C HIS A 35 -4.03 -7.24 -8.03
N GLU A 36 -3.58 -8.18 -7.19
CA GLU A 36 -3.18 -7.89 -5.82
C GLU A 36 -1.68 -7.70 -5.75
N LEU A 37 -1.24 -6.54 -5.26
CA LEU A 37 0.15 -6.21 -5.04
C LEU A 37 0.36 -5.81 -3.58
N ARG A 38 1.17 -6.59 -2.86
CA ARG A 38 1.50 -6.34 -1.46
C ARG A 38 2.57 -5.25 -1.38
N PHE A 39 2.36 -4.29 -0.49
CA PHE A 39 3.31 -3.20 -0.31
C PHE A 39 4.69 -3.72 0.11
N GLU A 40 4.72 -4.73 0.97
CA GLU A 40 5.93 -5.38 1.46
C GLU A 40 6.74 -6.01 0.31
N ASP A 41 6.07 -6.71 -0.60
CA ASP A 41 6.71 -7.35 -1.75
C ASP A 41 7.21 -6.28 -2.72
N LEU A 42 6.42 -5.23 -2.96
CA LEU A 42 6.80 -4.11 -3.83
C LEU A 42 8.05 -3.38 -3.33
N VAL A 43 8.17 -3.12 -2.02
CA VAL A 43 9.38 -2.43 -1.52
C VAL A 43 10.57 -3.36 -1.39
N ALA A 44 10.36 -4.66 -1.22
CA ALA A 44 11.44 -5.65 -1.13
C ALA A 44 12.06 -5.94 -2.52
N ASP A 45 11.24 -6.05 -3.56
CA ASP A 45 11.68 -6.25 -4.94
C ASP A 45 10.86 -5.38 -5.92
N PRO A 46 11.18 -4.09 -6.02
CA PRO A 46 10.37 -3.16 -6.80
C PRO A 46 10.38 -3.46 -8.30
N GLU A 47 11.52 -3.88 -8.85
CA GLU A 47 11.64 -4.17 -10.28
C GLU A 47 10.79 -5.38 -10.67
N GLU A 48 10.90 -6.50 -9.96
CA GLU A 48 10.13 -7.70 -10.29
C GLU A 48 8.62 -7.44 -10.17
N GLN A 49 8.20 -6.77 -9.09
CA GLN A 49 6.79 -6.49 -8.86
C GLN A 49 6.21 -5.48 -9.86
N LEU A 50 6.96 -4.44 -10.24
CA LEU A 50 6.51 -3.48 -11.25
C LEU A 50 6.45 -4.10 -12.64
N ARG A 51 7.37 -5.00 -13.01
CA ARG A 51 7.28 -5.76 -14.27
C ARG A 51 6.02 -6.62 -14.33
N LYS A 52 5.71 -7.33 -13.24
CA LYS A 52 4.47 -8.13 -13.13
C LYS A 52 3.22 -7.26 -13.26
N LEU A 53 3.22 -6.09 -12.61
CA LEU A 53 2.10 -5.14 -12.70
C LEU A 53 1.95 -4.59 -14.12
N CYS A 54 3.05 -4.18 -14.77
CA CYS A 54 3.02 -3.67 -16.14
C CYS A 54 2.51 -4.74 -17.11
N ALA A 55 2.99 -5.98 -16.99
CA ALA A 55 2.52 -7.10 -17.80
C ALA A 55 1.02 -7.37 -17.61
N TYR A 56 0.52 -7.26 -16.37
CA TYR A 56 -0.92 -7.36 -16.08
C TYR A 56 -1.74 -6.22 -16.73
N LEU A 57 -1.22 -4.99 -16.71
CA LEU A 57 -1.88 -3.82 -17.28
C LEU A 57 -1.76 -3.74 -18.82
N GLY A 58 -0.89 -4.55 -19.43
CA GLY A 58 -0.56 -4.44 -20.86
C GLY A 58 0.36 -3.24 -21.18
N GLU A 59 1.11 -2.77 -20.19
CA GLU A 59 2.02 -1.62 -20.30
C GLU A 59 3.49 -2.08 -20.36
N GLU A 60 4.36 -1.22 -20.93
CA GLU A 60 5.80 -1.47 -20.95
C GLU A 60 6.45 -1.03 -19.62
N TYR A 61 7.33 -1.87 -19.07
CA TYR A 61 8.10 -1.52 -17.88
C TYR A 61 9.19 -0.51 -18.22
N ALA A 62 9.25 0.59 -17.47
CA ALA A 62 10.34 1.56 -17.51
C ALA A 62 11.17 1.48 -16.21
N PRO A 63 12.50 1.28 -16.27
CA PRO A 63 13.35 1.20 -15.06
C PRO A 63 13.20 2.36 -14.08
N GLU A 64 12.89 3.56 -14.59
CA GLU A 64 12.66 4.79 -13.84
C GLU A 64 11.44 4.70 -12.90
N MET A 65 10.53 3.72 -13.10
CA MET A 65 9.40 3.49 -12.19
C MET A 65 9.85 3.13 -10.77
N THR A 66 11.06 2.59 -10.60
CA THR A 66 11.68 2.31 -9.29
C THR A 66 12.21 3.57 -8.59
N GLU A 67 12.21 4.71 -9.28
CA GLU A 67 12.76 5.99 -8.81
C GLU A 67 11.67 7.06 -8.70
N PRO A 68 10.64 6.86 -7.84
CA PRO A 68 9.46 7.73 -7.79
C PRO A 68 9.80 9.20 -7.50
N HIS A 69 10.90 9.46 -6.79
CA HIS A 69 11.40 10.80 -6.48
C HIS A 69 11.72 11.65 -7.72
N ARG A 70 12.13 11.02 -8.84
CA ARG A 70 12.44 11.73 -10.09
C ARG A 70 11.19 12.30 -10.75
N MET A 71 10.06 11.61 -10.63
CA MET A 71 8.78 12.02 -11.20
C MET A 71 7.84 12.70 -10.20
N ALA A 72 8.11 12.62 -8.90
CA ALA A 72 7.22 13.11 -7.85
C ALA A 72 6.83 14.59 -8.04
N ALA A 73 7.76 15.45 -8.48
CA ALA A 73 7.46 16.87 -8.72
C ALA A 73 6.44 17.10 -9.86
N ALA A 74 6.41 16.22 -10.87
CA ALA A 74 5.47 16.28 -11.98
C ALA A 74 4.16 15.52 -11.70
N ALA A 75 4.25 14.38 -11.03
CA ALA A 75 3.13 13.46 -10.80
C ALA A 75 2.33 13.77 -9.52
N VAL A 76 2.93 14.45 -8.54
CA VAL A 76 2.30 14.76 -7.25
C VAL A 76 2.03 16.26 -7.14
N PRO A 77 0.77 16.70 -7.23
CA PRO A 77 0.41 18.10 -7.00
C PRO A 77 0.86 18.56 -5.61
N ALA A 78 1.48 19.74 -5.51
CA ALA A 78 2.02 20.30 -4.26
C ALA A 78 1.00 20.35 -3.10
N ARG A 79 -0.30 20.48 -3.41
CA ARG A 79 -1.40 20.45 -2.43
C ARG A 79 -1.56 19.09 -1.71
N LYS A 80 -1.05 17.99 -2.28
CA LYS A 80 -1.16 16.63 -1.71
C LYS A 80 0.00 16.38 -0.74
N THR A 81 0.03 17.11 0.37
CA THR A 81 1.11 17.06 1.36
C THR A 81 1.36 15.66 1.96
N TRP A 82 0.36 14.77 1.91
CA TRP A 82 0.47 13.37 2.35
C TRP A 82 1.27 12.47 1.40
N HIS A 83 1.58 12.92 0.19
CA HIS A 83 2.48 12.21 -0.74
C HIS A 83 3.94 12.66 -0.59
N ARG A 84 4.28 13.53 0.37
CA ARG A 84 5.66 14.06 0.52
C ARG A 84 6.74 12.98 0.53
N ARG A 85 6.45 11.76 1.03
CA ARG A 85 7.41 10.66 1.06
C ARG A 85 7.79 10.13 -0.33
N THR A 86 6.96 10.30 -1.35
CA THR A 86 7.31 9.89 -2.72
C THR A 86 8.40 10.76 -3.35
N HIS A 87 8.72 11.91 -2.73
CA HIS A 87 9.86 12.74 -3.14
C HIS A 87 11.22 12.23 -2.62
N GLY A 88 11.22 11.21 -1.76
CA GLY A 88 12.44 10.52 -1.32
C GLY A 88 12.65 9.20 -2.06
N ALA A 89 13.82 8.61 -1.89
CA ALA A 89 14.09 7.24 -2.34
C ALA A 89 13.12 6.24 -1.69
N LEU A 90 12.97 5.05 -2.30
CA LEU A 90 12.21 3.95 -1.71
C LEU A 90 12.78 3.61 -0.33
N ASP A 91 11.90 3.54 0.66
CA ASP A 91 12.24 3.33 2.07
C ASP A 91 11.64 2.00 2.55
N VAL A 92 12.44 0.93 2.41
CA VAL A 92 12.03 -0.43 2.78
C VAL A 92 11.72 -0.59 4.26
N SER A 93 12.27 0.29 5.12
CA SER A 93 12.04 0.25 6.57
C SER A 93 10.59 0.56 6.98
N ARG A 94 9.77 1.04 6.02
CA ARG A 94 8.34 1.27 6.24
C ARG A 94 7.57 -0.02 6.38
N ALA A 95 7.95 -1.05 5.62
CA ALA A 95 7.44 -2.40 5.82
C ALA A 95 7.83 -2.87 7.22
N GLY A 96 6.86 -3.39 7.98
CA GLY A 96 7.11 -3.86 9.35
C GLY A 96 7.25 -2.78 10.43
N SER A 97 7.25 -1.48 10.08
CA SER A 97 7.42 -0.39 11.08
C SER A 97 6.37 -0.38 12.20
N TRP A 98 5.23 -1.06 12.01
CA TRP A 98 4.20 -1.25 13.03
C TRP A 98 4.71 -2.01 14.26
N GLN A 99 5.70 -2.90 14.11
CA GLN A 99 6.26 -3.71 15.20
C GLN A 99 6.86 -2.85 16.31
N GLN A 100 7.42 -1.70 15.95
CA GLN A 100 8.02 -0.75 16.89
C GLN A 100 7.04 0.32 17.37
N ARG A 101 5.89 0.47 16.69
CA ARG A 101 4.94 1.58 16.90
C ARG A 101 3.66 1.18 17.61
N LEU A 102 3.32 -0.10 17.59
CA LEU A 102 2.15 -0.64 18.25
C LEU A 102 2.55 -1.36 19.54
N THR A 103 1.70 -1.26 20.56
CA THR A 103 1.85 -2.06 21.77
C THR A 103 1.40 -3.50 21.50
N PRO A 104 1.83 -4.49 22.31
CA PRO A 104 1.39 -5.87 22.17
C PRO A 104 -0.14 -6.04 22.15
N ASP A 105 -0.88 -5.30 22.98
CA ASP A 105 -2.36 -5.32 22.97
C ASP A 105 -2.96 -4.83 21.65
N ARG A 106 -2.35 -3.81 21.05
CA ARG A 106 -2.79 -3.27 19.76
C ARG A 106 -2.52 -4.24 18.62
N ILE A 107 -1.39 -4.94 18.66
CA ILE A 107 -1.06 -6.00 17.70
C ILE A 107 -2.10 -7.13 17.81
N ARG A 108 -2.37 -7.62 19.03
CA ARG A 108 -3.40 -8.63 19.27
C ARG A 108 -4.78 -8.23 18.74
N LEU A 109 -5.18 -6.96 18.93
CA LEU A 109 -6.45 -6.47 18.40
C LEU A 109 -6.47 -6.49 16.86
N CYS A 110 -5.39 -6.07 16.21
CA CYS A 110 -5.28 -6.15 14.76
C CYS A 110 -5.36 -7.59 14.26
N ASP A 111 -4.62 -8.51 14.90
CA ASP A 111 -4.63 -9.93 14.53
C ASP A 111 -6.03 -10.54 14.67
N TRP A 112 -6.71 -10.26 15.78
CA TRP A 112 -8.09 -10.71 16.02
C TRP A 112 -9.07 -10.17 14.97
N ALA A 113 -8.94 -8.90 14.59
CA ALA A 113 -9.83 -8.28 13.61
C ALA A 113 -9.55 -8.70 12.16
N SER A 114 -8.37 -9.28 11.90
CA SER A 114 -7.92 -9.69 10.56
C SER A 114 -8.14 -11.17 10.27
N GLY A 115 -8.41 -11.97 11.31
CA GLY A 115 -8.60 -13.42 11.29
C GLY A 115 -9.99 -13.88 10.86
#